data_AF-A0A7S4I097-F1
#
_entry.id   AF-A0A7S4I097-F1
#
_cell.length_a   1.000
_cell.length_b   1.000
_cell.length_c   1.000
_cell.angle_alpha   90.00
_cell.angle_beta   90.00
_cell.angle_gamma   90.00
#
_symmetry.space_group_name_H-M   'P 1'
#
loop_
_entity.id
_entity.type
_entity.pdbx_description
1 polymer ?
#
loop_
_entity_poly.entity_id
_entity_poly.type
_entity_poly.pdbx_seq_one_letter_code
_entity_poly.pdbx_strand_id
1 'polypeptide(L)'
;DKNVPIHCCMIGSGSSARADQLKLFKKLLAAGSPVNAANTNGETPLHSAALCGNAKLCKLFLDNSANLNVLTKKTNESALHYAVRSGVPNAVKILLFAKADPVLRSPTGETPLDIAVRLKNTSVLSVLQGSYS
;
A
#
# COMPACT_ATOMS: atom_id res chain seq x y z
N ASP A 1 -14.10 -13.11 17.21
CA ASP A 1 -13.81 -11.67 17.40
C ASP A 1 -14.08 -10.83 16.17
N LYS A 2 -14.71 -9.67 16.34
CA LYS A 2 -14.88 -8.64 15.29
C LYS A 2 -13.56 -7.92 14.92
N ASN A 3 -12.44 -8.41 15.45
CA ASN A 3 -11.12 -7.80 15.40
C ASN A 3 -10.11 -8.62 14.58
N VAL A 4 -10.53 -9.53 13.70
CA VAL A 4 -9.57 -10.23 12.81
C VAL A 4 -8.92 -9.17 11.92
N PRO A 5 -7.62 -8.87 12.12
CA PRO A 5 -7.00 -7.76 11.43
C PRO A 5 -6.86 -8.10 9.94
N ILE A 6 -7.37 -7.22 9.08
CA ILE A 6 -7.30 -7.34 7.62
C ILE A 6 -5.83 -7.47 7.12
N HIS A 7 -4.81 -7.14 7.93
CA HIS A 7 -3.42 -7.10 7.47
C HIS A 7 -2.69 -8.48 7.36
N CYS A 8 -3.15 -9.57 8.00
CA CYS A 8 -2.33 -10.81 8.14
C CYS A 8 -2.29 -11.76 6.93
N CYS A 9 -3.19 -11.63 5.94
CA CYS A 9 -3.36 -12.70 4.92
C CYS A 9 -2.50 -12.56 3.65
N MET A 10 -1.55 -11.61 3.61
CA MET A 10 -0.97 -11.17 2.34
C MET A 10 0.25 -11.98 1.85
N ILE A 11 0.66 -13.03 2.57
CA ILE A 11 1.88 -13.84 2.30
C ILE A 11 1.57 -15.12 1.50
N GLY A 12 0.81 -15.02 0.41
CA GLY A 12 0.52 -16.13 -0.49
C GLY A 12 0.97 -15.85 -1.92
N SER A 13 2.11 -16.40 -2.35
CA SER A 13 2.77 -16.09 -3.63
C SER A 13 2.17 -16.77 -4.88
N GLY A 14 0.96 -17.32 -4.80
CA GLY A 14 0.28 -18.00 -5.92
C GLY A 14 -0.76 -17.13 -6.64
N SER A 15 -0.95 -17.34 -7.94
CA SER A 15 -1.98 -16.65 -8.75
C SER A 15 -3.41 -16.87 -8.19
N SER A 16 -3.70 -18.08 -7.69
CA SER A 16 -4.96 -18.39 -6.98
C SER A 16 -5.08 -17.61 -5.68
N ALA A 17 -3.98 -17.57 -4.90
CA ALA A 17 -3.96 -16.88 -3.61
C ALA A 17 -4.37 -15.41 -3.77
N ARG A 18 -3.95 -14.70 -4.82
CA ARG A 18 -4.35 -13.30 -5.06
C ARG A 18 -5.84 -13.11 -5.32
N ALA A 19 -6.50 -14.03 -6.02
CA ALA A 19 -7.94 -13.96 -6.27
C ALA A 19 -8.74 -14.29 -4.99
N ASP A 20 -8.26 -15.27 -4.22
CA ASP A 20 -8.86 -15.67 -2.95
C ASP A 20 -8.70 -14.57 -1.89
N GLN A 21 -7.54 -13.88 -1.86
CA GLN A 21 -7.32 -12.69 -1.04
C GLN A 21 -8.34 -11.59 -1.35
N LEU A 22 -8.57 -11.28 -2.63
CA LEU A 22 -9.53 -10.25 -3.02
C LEU A 22 -10.95 -10.59 -2.55
N LYS A 23 -11.37 -11.86 -2.70
CA LYS A 23 -12.69 -12.32 -2.22
C LYS A 23 -12.79 -12.27 -0.70
N LEU A 24 -11.75 -12.69 0.01
CA LEU A 24 -11.69 -12.64 1.47
C LEU A 24 -11.84 -11.20 1.97
N PHE A 25 -11.08 -10.26 1.40
CA PHE A 25 -11.14 -8.86 1.80
C PHE A 25 -12.47 -8.19 1.52
N LYS A 26 -13.10 -8.51 0.38
CA LYS A 26 -14.48 -8.08 0.10
C LYS A 26 -15.45 -8.54 1.19
N LYS A 27 -15.36 -9.81 1.60
CA LYS A 27 -16.23 -10.36 2.66
C LYS A 27 -15.97 -9.69 4.01
N LEU A 28 -14.69 -9.48 4.37
CA LEU A 28 -14.34 -8.83 5.64
C LEU A 28 -14.86 -7.38 5.71
N LEU A 29 -14.69 -6.61 4.64
CA LEU A 29 -15.21 -5.25 4.55
C LEU A 29 -16.75 -5.23 4.58
N ALA A 30 -17.40 -6.13 3.84
CA ALA A 30 -18.86 -6.28 3.87
C ALA A 30 -19.40 -6.69 5.26
N ALA A 31 -18.61 -7.41 6.06
CA ALA A 31 -18.93 -7.75 7.43
C ALA A 31 -18.68 -6.60 8.43
N GLY A 32 -18.33 -5.40 7.96
CA GLY A 32 -18.09 -4.22 8.79
C GLY A 32 -16.70 -4.15 9.41
N SER A 33 -15.73 -4.91 8.88
CA SER A 33 -14.35 -4.83 9.38
C SER A 33 -13.74 -3.46 9.01
N PRO A 34 -13.05 -2.78 9.94
CA PRO A 34 -12.49 -1.46 9.70
C PRO A 34 -11.37 -1.53 8.65
N VAL A 35 -11.55 -0.83 7.53
CA VAL A 35 -10.57 -0.77 6.42
C VAL A 35 -9.19 -0.25 6.86
N ASN A 36 -9.17 0.58 7.92
CA ASN A 36 -7.96 1.20 8.47
C ASN A 36 -7.43 0.46 9.71
N ALA A 37 -7.86 -0.79 9.97
CA ALA A 37 -7.34 -1.57 11.09
C ALA A 37 -5.82 -1.74 10.99
N ALA A 38 -5.10 -1.05 11.86
CA ALA A 38 -3.66 -1.14 11.96
C ALA A 38 -3.24 -2.29 12.88
N ASN A 39 -2.11 -2.93 12.58
CA ASN A 39 -1.48 -3.90 13.47
C ASN A 39 -0.69 -3.22 14.61
N THR A 40 0.00 -4.02 15.43
CA THR A 40 0.86 -3.53 16.51
C THR A 40 1.98 -2.61 16.01
N ASN A 41 2.42 -2.76 14.76
CA ASN A 41 3.41 -1.91 14.10
C ASN A 41 2.81 -0.64 13.47
N GLY A 42 1.49 -0.45 13.55
CA GLY A 42 0.79 0.66 12.89
C GLY A 42 0.54 0.45 11.39
N GLU A 43 0.76 -0.76 10.87
CA GLU A 43 0.57 -1.07 9.44
C GLU A 43 -0.90 -1.34 9.16
N THR A 44 -1.47 -0.58 8.24
CA THR A 44 -2.83 -0.77 7.72
C THR A 44 -2.85 -1.76 6.55
N PRO A 45 -4.02 -2.29 6.15
CA PRO A 45 -4.14 -3.18 5.00
C PRO A 45 -3.60 -2.57 3.70
N LEU A 46 -3.69 -1.24 3.56
CA LEU A 46 -3.15 -0.52 2.41
C LEU A 46 -1.61 -0.59 2.36
N HIS A 47 -0.92 -0.56 3.51
CA HIS A 47 0.54 -0.74 3.56
C HIS A 47 0.94 -2.13 3.06
N SER A 48 0.25 -3.16 3.53
CA SER A 48 0.51 -4.53 3.07
C SER A 48 0.22 -4.65 1.56
N ALA A 49 -0.87 -4.05 1.07
CA ALA A 49 -1.26 -4.10 -0.35
C ALA A 49 -0.22 -3.44 -1.25
N ALA A 50 0.27 -2.30 -0.80
CA ALA A 50 1.36 -1.58 -1.42
C ALA A 50 2.64 -2.41 -1.45
N LEU A 51 3.02 -3.04 -0.34
CA LEU A 51 4.23 -3.88 -0.24
C LEU A 51 4.19 -5.07 -1.20
N CYS A 52 3.04 -5.74 -1.28
CA CYS A 52 2.86 -6.86 -2.20
C CYS A 52 2.74 -6.43 -3.67
N GLY A 53 2.70 -5.13 -3.95
CA GLY A 53 2.45 -4.58 -5.28
C GLY A 53 1.07 -4.96 -5.84
N ASN A 54 0.12 -5.34 -4.98
CA ASN A 54 -1.19 -5.82 -5.43
C ASN A 54 -2.13 -4.64 -5.69
N ALA A 55 -2.00 -4.07 -6.89
CA ALA A 55 -2.79 -2.94 -7.36
C ALA A 55 -4.32 -3.12 -7.18
N LYS A 56 -4.83 -4.35 -7.36
CA LYS A 56 -6.27 -4.65 -7.18
C LYS A 56 -6.71 -4.51 -5.72
N LEU A 57 -5.87 -4.93 -4.78
CA LEU A 57 -6.14 -4.75 -3.34
C LEU A 57 -5.99 -3.29 -2.91
N CYS A 58 -4.96 -2.59 -3.41
CA CYS A 58 -4.83 -1.15 -3.17
C CYS A 58 -6.11 -0.43 -3.60
N LYS A 59 -6.59 -0.69 -4.83
CA LYS A 59 -7.84 -0.09 -5.32
C LYS A 59 -9.04 -0.45 -4.44
N LEU A 60 -9.20 -1.71 -4.08
CA LEU A 60 -10.31 -2.15 -3.22
C LEU A 60 -10.33 -1.43 -1.87
N PHE A 61 -9.17 -1.29 -1.21
CA PHE A 61 -9.11 -0.58 0.07
C PHE A 61 -9.39 0.92 -0.10
N LEU A 62 -8.91 1.53 -1.18
CA LEU A 62 -9.17 2.94 -1.50
C LEU A 62 -10.64 3.21 -1.83
N ASP A 63 -11.27 2.32 -2.61
CA ASP A 63 -12.71 2.36 -2.90
C ASP A 63 -13.56 2.27 -1.62
N ASN A 64 -12.99 1.71 -0.53
CA ASN A 64 -13.61 1.64 0.79
C ASN A 64 -13.10 2.72 1.76
N SER A 65 -12.57 3.84 1.25
CA SER A 65 -12.09 4.99 2.05
C SER A 65 -10.91 4.66 2.99
N ALA A 66 -9.99 3.79 2.56
CA ALA A 66 -8.72 3.62 3.26
C ALA A 66 -7.92 4.93 3.30
N ASN A 67 -7.32 5.22 4.45
CA ASN A 67 -6.48 6.39 4.63
C ASN A 67 -5.10 6.16 4.01
N LEU A 68 -4.74 7.02 3.05
CA LEU A 68 -3.53 6.97 2.24
C LEU A 68 -2.28 7.45 2.98
N ASN A 69 -2.45 8.39 3.90
CA ASN A 69 -1.36 9.12 4.55
C ASN A 69 -1.11 8.63 5.99
N VAL A 70 -1.57 7.42 6.30
CA VAL A 70 -1.21 6.78 7.58
C VAL A 70 0.26 6.45 7.55
N LEU A 71 0.97 6.81 8.61
CA LEU A 71 2.35 6.43 8.84
C LEU A 71 2.39 5.25 9.80
N THR A 72 3.22 4.26 9.49
CA THR A 72 3.46 3.13 10.39
C THR A 72 4.15 3.62 11.66
N LYS A 73 3.87 2.99 12.81
CA LYS A 73 4.50 3.39 14.08
C LYS A 73 5.99 3.05 14.12
N LYS A 74 6.36 1.93 13.50
CA LYS A 74 7.74 1.40 13.58
C LYS A 74 8.68 2.03 12.57
N THR A 75 8.22 2.21 11.34
CA THR A 75 9.05 2.70 10.25
C THR A 75 8.68 4.10 9.79
N ASN A 76 7.68 4.76 10.40
CA ASN A 76 7.21 6.10 10.04
C ASN A 76 7.05 6.29 8.52
N GLU A 77 6.52 5.29 7.85
CA GLU A 77 6.42 5.23 6.40
C GLU A 77 4.97 5.15 5.95
N SER A 78 4.68 5.80 4.83
CA SER A 78 3.35 5.74 4.20
C SER A 78 3.22 4.54 3.26
N ALA A 79 1.98 4.22 2.87
CA ALA A 79 1.72 3.20 1.87
C ALA A 79 2.48 3.44 0.54
N LEU A 80 2.72 4.70 0.16
CA LEU A 80 3.48 5.02 -1.05
C LEU A 80 4.96 4.59 -0.95
N HIS A 81 5.58 4.74 0.23
CA HIS A 81 6.95 4.25 0.46
C HIS A 81 7.04 2.72 0.28
N TYR A 82 6.05 1.99 0.81
CA TYR A 82 5.96 0.54 0.66
C TYR A 82 5.73 0.12 -0.81
N ALA A 83 4.90 0.86 -1.56
CA ALA A 83 4.69 0.59 -2.98
C ALA A 83 5.96 0.82 -3.80
N VAL A 84 6.74 1.87 -3.52
CA VAL A 84 8.03 2.09 -4.18
C VAL A 84 9.00 0.96 -3.89
N ARG A 85 9.07 0.49 -2.63
CA ARG A 85 9.91 -0.66 -2.25
C ARG A 85 9.48 -1.98 -2.89
N SER A 86 8.19 -2.17 -3.14
CA SER A 86 7.69 -3.35 -3.87
C SER A 86 8.25 -3.43 -5.29
N GLY A 87 8.66 -2.28 -5.85
CA GLY A 87 9.14 -2.15 -7.21
C GLY A 87 8.06 -2.31 -8.28
N VAL A 88 6.78 -2.42 -7.91
CA VAL A 88 5.65 -2.62 -8.82
C VAL A 88 5.02 -1.26 -9.20
N PRO A 89 5.24 -0.76 -10.43
CA PRO A 89 4.81 0.60 -10.82
C PRO A 89 3.29 0.79 -10.77
N ASN A 90 2.51 -0.27 -10.99
CA ASN A 90 1.05 -0.20 -10.97
C ASN A 90 0.49 0.12 -9.58
N ALA A 91 1.11 -0.38 -8.50
CA ALA A 91 0.69 -0.03 -7.15
C ALA A 91 0.98 1.44 -6.84
N VAL A 92 2.14 1.94 -7.28
CA VAL A 92 2.52 3.35 -7.18
C VAL A 92 1.54 4.25 -7.93
N LYS A 93 1.20 3.91 -9.19
CA LYS A 93 0.21 4.65 -9.99
C LYS A 93 -1.13 4.79 -9.27
N ILE A 94 -1.66 3.71 -8.69
CA ILE A 94 -2.96 3.73 -8.01
C ILE A 94 -2.93 4.63 -6.78
N LEU A 95 -1.86 4.57 -5.99
CA LEU A 95 -1.72 5.43 -4.81
C LEU A 95 -1.59 6.91 -5.19
N LEU A 96 -0.80 7.23 -6.21
CA LEU A 96 -0.68 8.60 -6.73
C LEU A 96 -2.00 9.11 -7.31
N PHE A 97 -2.72 8.29 -8.08
CA PHE A 97 -4.05 8.63 -8.59
C PHE A 97 -5.04 8.92 -7.46
N ALA A 98 -4.92 8.20 -6.34
CA ALA A 98 -5.70 8.44 -5.14
C ALA A 98 -5.20 9.63 -4.30
N LYS A 99 -4.24 10.43 -4.81
CA LYS A 99 -3.65 11.60 -4.14
C LYS A 99 -2.87 11.27 -2.87
N ALA A 100 -2.20 10.12 -2.83
CA ALA A 100 -1.16 9.88 -1.82
C ALA A 100 -0.09 10.95 -1.93
N ASP A 101 0.39 11.46 -0.79
CA ASP A 101 1.40 12.51 -0.75
C ASP A 101 2.78 11.96 -1.20
N PRO A 102 3.31 12.42 -2.35
CA PRO A 102 4.59 11.96 -2.90
C PRO A 102 5.81 12.61 -2.26
N VAL A 103 5.63 13.62 -1.41
CA VAL A 103 6.73 14.35 -0.73
C VAL A 103 6.83 14.03 0.76
N LEU A 104 5.96 13.16 1.29
CA LEU A 104 6.13 12.60 2.63
C LEU A 104 7.51 11.99 2.78
N ARG A 105 8.17 12.28 3.90
CA ARG A 105 9.50 11.77 4.20
C ARG A 105 9.44 10.56 5.12
N SER A 106 10.26 9.56 4.84
CA SER A 106 10.56 8.44 5.73
C SER A 106 11.37 8.92 6.97
N PRO A 107 11.64 8.05 7.96
CA PRO A 107 12.50 8.39 9.10
C PRO A 107 13.91 8.81 8.70
N THR A 108 14.42 8.31 7.57
CA THR A 108 15.74 8.67 7.04
C THR A 108 15.72 10.00 6.28
N GLY A 109 14.57 10.67 6.21
CA GLY A 109 14.38 11.92 5.46
C GLY A 109 14.16 11.72 3.96
N GLU A 110 14.06 10.47 3.50
CA GLU A 110 13.91 10.12 2.08
C GLU A 110 12.44 10.26 1.66
N THR A 111 12.20 10.93 0.54
CA THR A 111 10.91 10.88 -0.16
C THR A 111 10.74 9.55 -0.91
N PRO A 112 9.51 9.17 -1.31
CA PRO A 112 9.29 8.06 -2.24
C PRO A 112 10.15 8.15 -3.51
N LEU A 113 10.44 9.35 -4.01
CA LEU A 113 11.32 9.55 -5.15
C LEU A 113 12.78 9.19 -4.81
N ASP A 114 13.30 9.65 -3.67
CA ASP A 114 14.67 9.34 -3.22
C ASP A 114 14.87 7.83 -3.07
N ILE A 115 13.88 7.13 -2.51
CA ILE A 115 13.92 5.67 -2.40
C ILE A 115 13.95 5.02 -3.80
N ALA A 116 13.12 5.49 -4.74
CA ALA A 116 13.11 4.95 -6.09
C ALA A 116 14.47 5.15 -6.81
N VAL A 117 15.12 6.30 -6.60
CA VAL A 117 16.48 6.60 -7.11
C VAL A 117 17.50 5.65 -6.48
N ARG A 118 17.49 5.50 -5.15
CA ARG A 118 18.40 4.61 -4.43
C ARG A 118 18.26 3.14 -4.85
N LEU A 119 17.02 2.70 -5.09
CA LEU A 119 16.71 1.35 -5.58
C LEU A 119 17.01 1.17 -7.08
N LYS A 120 17.39 2.25 -7.79
CA LYS A 120 17.66 2.25 -9.24
C LYS A 120 16.48 1.71 -10.07
N ASN A 121 15.25 1.88 -9.59
CA ASN A 121 14.06 1.37 -10.27
C ASN A 121 13.51 2.41 -11.25
N THR A 122 14.00 2.37 -12.49
CA THR A 122 13.62 3.29 -13.58
C THR A 122 12.12 3.28 -13.90
N SER A 123 11.46 2.13 -13.74
CA SER A 123 10.02 1.99 -14.01
C SER A 123 9.18 2.74 -12.97
N VAL A 124 9.52 2.63 -11.68
CA VAL A 124 8.85 3.38 -10.61
C VAL A 124 9.22 4.86 -10.67
N LEU A 125 10.47 5.20 -10.98
CA LEU A 125 10.91 6.58 -11.19
C LEU A 125 10.10 7.30 -12.27
N SER A 126 9.91 6.64 -13.42
CA SER A 126 9.12 7.20 -14.53
C SER A 126 7.67 7.49 -14.11
N VAL A 127 7.09 6.65 -13.24
CA VAL A 127 5.73 6.87 -12.71
C VAL A 127 5.69 8.06 -11.75
N LEU A 128 6.66 8.14 -10.83
CA LEU A 128 6.73 9.24 -9.87
C LEU A 128 6.99 10.58 -10.57
N GLN A 129 7.88 10.61 -11.57
CA GLN A 129 8.20 11.82 -12.35
C GLN A 129 7.07 12.21 -13.31
N GLY A 130 6.46 11.23 -13.99
CA GLY A 130 5.36 11.47 -14.93
C GLY A 130 4.05 11.92 -14.27
N SER A 131 3.96 11.87 -12.93
CA SER A 131 2.83 12.42 -12.17
C SER A 131 2.97 13.93 -11.90
N TYR A 132 4.13 14.54 -12.24
CA TYR A 132 4.38 15.99 -12.12
C TYR A 132 4.25 16.74 -13.46
N SER A 133 3.84 16.07 -14.54
CA SER A 133 3.55 16.70 -15.85
C SER A 133 2.04 16.92 -16.03
#